data_AF-A0A7D3ZJ64-F1
#
_entry.id   AF-A0A7D3ZJ64-F1
#
_cell.length_a   1.000
_cell.length_b   1.000
_cell.length_c   1.000
_cell.angle_alpha   90.00
_cell.angle_beta   90.00
_cell.angle_gamma   90.00
#
_symmetry.space_group_name_H-M   'P 1'
#
loop_
_entity.id
_entity.type
_entity.pdbx_description
1 polymer ?
#
loop_
_entity_poly.entity_id
_entity_poly.type
_entity_poly.pdbx_seq_one_letter_code
_entity_poly.pdbx_strand_id
1 'polypeptide(L)'
;MSGFDVLTRGDVLDSALQARDYLVSCGVPGALAAKDPRLWGRRAVDHSRLGWLDLPFASRGLLKQVDGMVAEARYSGLDHIVLIGVGAESLAAQAIMEAHAPALAGGGGAPPGPAGGLTVLDGSDTAALAFALERLDRTLVVLASKAGVSLEGDAYRRIFAGAFRERGLSEREIAGRFLVITDHGSPLHDFARQCGYRIGLTDPYLPGHFGALSAYGLVPAVLAGADAGRLLEEAASLVPSLSKDEDNPGLLLGAVLGGCAQQGPGGVTRDKVVLREPGGPGALSAWIAQLLAVGTGKRGRGVLAFEPPGGKGGFPDLHGVSVNPRSAAQEEADTSVWAPLGAQFVLWEYATAVAGWLLGVNPFEAGSAAAQEAEDDAATLLRSAGPGPLPTGRPVYVEDDIEVHADFAWPSGADLGTVLGGLIASVPADGYLSVLTYLSGDFSGRYLAPSLSRAAGRPVVYGPGPAYPHATGPIHKDGPGNGAFLVITGDPAPGDTLAAHPVPGRPYGLAKLQLARALGEVRALRQRRLPVVRLHLRNPVEGAGRLIEAVRAVAGAGPRP
;
A
#
# COMPACT_ATOMS: atom_id res chain seq x y z
N MET A 1 25.04 -7.78 -20.92
CA MET A 1 24.17 -8.32 -19.85
C MET A 1 22.85 -7.60 -19.96
N SER A 2 21.73 -8.32 -19.87
CA SER A 2 20.40 -7.69 -19.80
C SER A 2 20.41 -6.63 -18.68
N GLY A 3 19.68 -5.54 -18.86
CA GLY A 3 19.55 -4.51 -17.81
C GLY A 3 18.77 -4.98 -16.57
N PHE A 4 18.38 -6.27 -16.54
CA PHE A 4 17.59 -6.90 -15.50
C PHE A 4 18.09 -8.33 -15.26
N ASP A 5 18.04 -8.77 -13.99
CA ASP A 5 18.47 -10.09 -13.55
C ASP A 5 17.83 -10.45 -12.19
N VAL A 6 17.68 -11.75 -11.92
CA VAL A 6 17.21 -12.28 -10.64
C VAL A 6 18.14 -13.41 -10.22
N LEU A 7 18.75 -13.26 -9.05
CA LEU A 7 19.64 -14.27 -8.49
C LEU A 7 19.09 -14.75 -7.16
N THR A 8 18.93 -16.06 -7.00
CA THR A 8 18.52 -16.69 -5.75
C THR A 8 19.59 -17.69 -5.29
N ARG A 9 19.78 -17.85 -3.98
CA ARG A 9 20.83 -18.66 -3.37
C ARG A 9 20.34 -19.35 -2.10
N GLY A 10 21.16 -20.27 -1.57
CA GLY A 10 20.91 -20.92 -0.29
C GLY A 10 19.76 -21.93 -0.34
N ASP A 11 19.14 -22.16 0.82
CA ASP A 11 18.17 -23.25 1.04
C ASP A 11 16.87 -23.13 0.21
N VAL A 12 16.63 -21.96 -0.41
CA VAL A 12 15.45 -21.73 -1.26
C VAL A 12 15.67 -22.06 -2.73
N LEU A 13 16.92 -22.23 -3.16
CA LEU A 13 17.27 -22.43 -4.57
C LEU A 13 16.59 -23.68 -5.13
N ASP A 14 16.68 -24.81 -4.44
CA ASP A 14 16.12 -26.08 -4.92
C ASP A 14 14.59 -26.01 -5.04
N SER A 15 13.92 -25.38 -4.06
CA SER A 15 12.46 -25.17 -4.08
C SER A 15 12.05 -24.26 -5.24
N ALA A 16 12.81 -23.19 -5.48
CA ALA A 16 12.55 -22.26 -6.58
C ALA A 16 12.76 -22.93 -7.95
N LEU A 17 13.80 -23.76 -8.12
CA LEU A 17 14.06 -24.49 -9.36
C LEU A 17 12.97 -25.53 -9.62
N GLN A 18 12.55 -26.29 -8.60
CA GLN A 18 11.46 -27.26 -8.74
C GLN A 18 10.13 -26.58 -9.12
N ALA A 19 9.82 -25.44 -8.47
CA ALA A 19 8.62 -24.67 -8.78
C ALA A 19 8.67 -24.10 -10.22
N ARG A 20 9.83 -23.60 -10.66
CA ARG A 20 10.05 -23.14 -12.04
C ARG A 20 9.84 -24.27 -13.04
N ASP A 21 10.44 -25.44 -12.82
CA ASP A 21 10.32 -26.58 -13.75
C ASP A 21 8.88 -27.05 -13.84
N TYR A 22 8.15 -27.05 -12.72
CA TYR A 22 6.72 -27.33 -12.71
C TYR A 22 5.92 -26.30 -13.52
N LEU A 23 6.16 -25.00 -13.33
CA LEU A 23 5.51 -23.92 -14.10
C LEU A 23 5.73 -24.06 -15.61
N VAL A 24 6.98 -24.35 -16.02
CA VAL A 24 7.33 -24.59 -17.44
C VAL A 24 6.60 -25.82 -17.97
N SER A 25 6.59 -26.92 -17.22
CA SER A 25 5.88 -28.15 -17.62
C SER A 25 4.38 -27.93 -17.83
N CYS A 26 3.79 -26.95 -17.12
CA CYS A 26 2.39 -26.54 -17.26
C CYS A 26 2.16 -25.48 -18.36
N GLY A 27 3.21 -25.01 -19.05
CA GLY A 27 3.10 -24.01 -20.12
C GLY A 27 2.74 -22.61 -19.63
N VAL A 28 2.91 -22.32 -18.34
CA VAL A 28 2.53 -21.04 -17.73
C VAL A 28 3.21 -19.84 -18.39
N PRO A 29 4.53 -19.85 -18.69
CA PRO A 29 5.19 -18.68 -19.27
C PRO A 29 4.60 -18.25 -20.62
N GLY A 30 4.47 -19.21 -21.54
CA GLY A 30 3.90 -18.97 -22.86
C GLY A 30 2.43 -18.54 -22.80
N ALA A 31 1.62 -19.20 -21.97
CA ALA A 31 0.21 -18.88 -21.82
C ALA A 31 -0.02 -17.50 -21.19
N LEU A 32 0.77 -17.12 -20.17
CA LEU A 32 0.65 -15.81 -19.53
C LEU A 32 1.08 -14.69 -20.47
N ALA A 33 2.21 -14.85 -21.18
CA ALA A 33 2.66 -13.91 -22.19
C ALA A 33 1.66 -13.76 -23.35
N ALA A 34 0.98 -14.85 -23.73
CA ALA A 34 -0.11 -14.83 -24.71
C ALA A 34 -1.44 -14.31 -24.15
N LYS A 35 -1.47 -13.87 -22.88
CA LYS A 35 -2.65 -13.39 -22.15
C LYS A 35 -3.80 -14.40 -22.16
N ASP A 36 -3.49 -15.69 -22.00
CA ASP A 36 -4.50 -16.74 -21.99
C ASP A 36 -5.25 -16.78 -20.65
N PRO A 37 -6.52 -16.31 -20.60
CA PRO A 37 -7.28 -16.23 -19.37
C PRO A 37 -7.69 -17.61 -18.82
N ARG A 38 -7.48 -18.69 -19.58
CA ARG A 38 -7.76 -20.07 -19.14
C ARG A 38 -6.79 -20.56 -18.07
N LEU A 39 -5.65 -19.89 -17.87
CA LEU A 39 -4.70 -20.19 -16.78
C LEU A 39 -5.34 -20.16 -15.39
N TRP A 40 -6.39 -19.34 -15.21
CA TRP A 40 -7.11 -19.20 -13.94
C TRP A 40 -8.46 -19.95 -13.93
N GLY A 41 -8.66 -20.84 -14.90
CA GLY A 41 -9.87 -21.65 -15.07
C GLY A 41 -10.98 -20.93 -15.85
N ARG A 42 -11.94 -21.71 -16.38
CA ARG A 42 -12.98 -21.21 -17.29
C ARG A 42 -13.86 -20.09 -16.70
N ARG A 43 -14.08 -20.09 -15.38
CA ARG A 43 -14.88 -19.07 -14.69
C ARG A 43 -14.14 -17.74 -14.52
N ALA A 44 -12.82 -17.72 -14.69
CA ALA A 44 -12.00 -16.53 -14.54
C ALA A 44 -11.87 -15.72 -15.83
N VAL A 45 -12.37 -16.24 -16.97
CA VAL A 45 -12.09 -15.67 -18.30
C VAL A 45 -12.45 -14.19 -18.41
N ASP A 46 -13.60 -13.80 -17.88
CA ASP A 46 -14.09 -12.41 -17.90
C ASP A 46 -13.46 -11.51 -16.82
N HIS A 47 -12.62 -12.09 -15.96
CA HIS A 47 -12.05 -11.44 -14.77
C HIS A 47 -10.52 -11.39 -14.77
N SER A 48 -9.84 -12.11 -15.67
CA SER A 48 -8.37 -12.19 -15.71
C SER A 48 -7.68 -10.87 -16.09
N ARG A 49 -8.37 -9.89 -16.70
CA ARG A 49 -7.91 -8.49 -16.81
C ARG A 49 -6.40 -8.33 -17.14
N LEU A 50 -5.95 -8.91 -18.26
CA LEU A 50 -4.52 -9.06 -18.60
C LEU A 50 -3.93 -7.91 -19.43
N GLY A 51 -4.62 -6.76 -19.50
CA GLY A 51 -4.19 -5.61 -20.31
C GLY A 51 -2.87 -4.98 -19.85
N TRP A 52 -2.45 -5.24 -18.61
CA TRP A 52 -1.22 -4.69 -18.03
C TRP A 52 0.05 -5.09 -18.79
N LEU A 53 0.05 -6.26 -19.43
CA LEU A 53 1.17 -6.76 -20.25
C LEU A 53 1.44 -5.89 -21.50
N ASP A 54 0.44 -5.14 -21.97
CA ASP A 54 0.60 -4.23 -23.13
C ASP A 54 1.08 -2.84 -22.75
N LEU A 55 0.93 -2.43 -21.49
CA LEU A 55 1.22 -1.07 -21.04
C LEU A 55 2.63 -0.56 -21.39
N PRO A 56 3.70 -1.38 -21.37
CA PRO A 56 5.02 -0.93 -21.82
C PRO A 56 5.03 -0.35 -23.23
N PHE A 57 4.10 -0.78 -24.09
CA PHE A 57 3.96 -0.29 -25.46
C PHE A 57 2.76 0.66 -25.61
N ALA A 58 1.59 0.26 -25.11
CA ALA A 58 0.33 0.98 -25.27
C ALA A 58 0.36 2.35 -24.61
N SER A 59 1.03 2.49 -23.45
CA SER A 59 1.09 3.76 -22.72
C SER A 59 1.93 4.83 -23.42
N ARG A 60 2.69 4.50 -24.48
CA ARG A 60 3.28 5.54 -25.35
C ARG A 60 2.22 6.37 -26.06
N GLY A 61 1.08 5.76 -26.40
CA GLY A 61 -0.08 6.47 -26.95
C GLY A 61 -0.72 7.39 -25.91
N LEU A 62 -0.79 6.93 -24.65
CA LEU A 62 -1.26 7.71 -23.51
C LEU A 62 -0.40 8.98 -23.30
N LEU A 63 0.94 8.87 -23.35
CA LEU A 63 1.82 10.04 -23.22
C LEU A 63 1.48 11.13 -24.25
N LYS A 64 1.30 10.74 -25.51
CA LYS A 64 0.88 11.67 -26.58
C LYS A 64 -0.49 12.32 -26.32
N GLN A 65 -1.42 11.60 -25.69
CA GLN A 65 -2.73 12.14 -25.34
C GLN A 65 -2.65 13.19 -24.22
N VAL A 66 -1.67 13.08 -23.33
CA VAL A 66 -1.53 14.00 -22.18
C VAL A 66 -0.55 15.14 -22.40
N ASP A 67 0.26 15.12 -23.47
CA ASP A 67 1.21 16.20 -23.80
C ASP A 67 0.54 17.59 -23.80
N GLY A 68 -0.63 17.72 -24.43
CA GLY A 68 -1.39 18.96 -24.46
C GLY A 68 -1.87 19.40 -23.06
N MET A 69 -2.26 18.44 -22.23
CA MET A 69 -2.69 18.70 -20.85
C MET A 69 -1.52 19.17 -19.98
N VAL A 70 -0.35 18.54 -20.13
CA VAL A 70 0.88 18.94 -19.42
C VAL A 70 1.27 20.36 -19.82
N ALA A 71 1.25 20.68 -21.12
CA ALA A 71 1.55 22.02 -21.62
C ALA A 71 0.57 23.07 -21.09
N GLU A 72 -0.73 22.77 -21.08
CA GLU A 72 -1.77 23.66 -20.55
C GLU A 72 -1.61 23.91 -19.04
N ALA A 73 -1.35 22.86 -18.25
CA ALA A 73 -1.12 22.97 -16.81
C ALA A 73 0.09 23.87 -16.52
N ARG A 74 1.23 23.61 -17.19
CA ARG A 74 2.45 24.43 -17.05
C ARG A 74 2.23 25.88 -17.47
N TYR A 75 1.56 26.12 -18.60
CA TYR A 75 1.23 27.47 -19.07
C TYR A 75 0.36 28.22 -18.05
N SER A 76 -0.53 27.50 -17.38
CA SER A 76 -1.41 28.03 -16.33
C SER A 76 -0.74 28.17 -14.96
N GLY A 77 0.56 27.90 -14.85
CA GLY A 77 1.30 27.91 -13.58
C GLY A 77 0.92 26.78 -12.62
N LEU A 78 0.22 25.74 -13.11
CA LEU A 78 -0.18 24.56 -12.35
C LEU A 78 0.92 23.50 -12.40
N ASP A 79 1.89 23.62 -11.52
CA ASP A 79 3.07 22.74 -11.45
C ASP A 79 3.15 21.94 -10.14
N HIS A 80 2.13 22.07 -9.28
CA HIS A 80 1.97 21.24 -8.10
C HIS A 80 0.78 20.29 -8.28
N ILE A 81 1.05 19.00 -8.37
CA ILE A 81 0.04 17.97 -8.57
C ILE A 81 -0.33 17.39 -7.22
N VAL A 82 -1.60 17.47 -6.87
CA VAL A 82 -2.16 16.77 -5.71
C VAL A 82 -2.88 15.54 -6.21
N LEU A 83 -2.31 14.36 -5.97
CA LEU A 83 -2.95 13.08 -6.28
C LEU A 83 -3.76 12.61 -5.07
N ILE A 84 -5.09 12.63 -5.21
CA ILE A 84 -6.01 12.04 -4.26
C ILE A 84 -6.29 10.62 -4.72
N GLY A 85 -5.78 9.65 -3.97
CA GLY A 85 -5.95 8.24 -4.28
C GLY A 85 -5.21 7.35 -3.29
N VAL A 86 -5.84 6.23 -2.95
CA VAL A 86 -5.23 5.16 -2.15
C VAL A 86 -4.92 4.01 -3.08
N GLY A 87 -3.74 3.43 -2.93
CA GLY A 87 -3.42 2.14 -3.52
C GLY A 87 -2.22 2.12 -4.46
N ALA A 88 -2.12 1.04 -5.23
CA ALA A 88 -0.91 0.69 -5.97
C ALA A 88 -0.58 1.76 -7.02
N GLU A 89 -1.57 2.36 -7.68
CA GLU A 89 -1.28 3.34 -8.72
C GLU A 89 -0.75 4.68 -8.15
N SER A 90 -1.20 5.09 -6.95
CA SER A 90 -0.60 6.22 -6.23
C SER A 90 0.84 5.95 -5.81
N LEU A 91 1.11 4.73 -5.30
CA LEU A 91 2.46 4.30 -4.93
C LEU A 91 3.38 4.22 -6.16
N ALA A 92 2.86 3.78 -7.31
CA ALA A 92 3.61 3.78 -8.56
C ALA A 92 3.98 5.20 -9.00
N ALA A 93 3.03 6.16 -8.94
CA ALA A 93 3.30 7.56 -9.24
C ALA A 93 4.38 8.14 -8.32
N GLN A 94 4.34 7.83 -7.02
CA GLN A 94 5.38 8.22 -6.06
C GLN A 94 6.73 7.60 -6.40
N ALA A 95 6.79 6.30 -6.67
CA ALA A 95 8.03 5.61 -7.02
C ALA A 95 8.69 6.19 -8.29
N ILE A 96 7.88 6.58 -9.28
CA ILE A 96 8.37 7.27 -10.48
C ILE A 96 8.97 8.64 -10.12
N MET A 97 8.29 9.41 -9.27
CA MET A 97 8.77 10.73 -8.86
C MET A 97 10.00 10.68 -7.94
N GLU A 98 10.07 9.70 -7.03
CA GLU A 98 11.22 9.45 -6.17
C GLU A 98 12.46 9.10 -7.00
N ALA A 99 12.33 8.21 -8.00
CA ALA A 99 13.43 7.87 -8.91
C ALA A 99 13.86 9.04 -9.81
N HIS A 100 12.95 9.98 -10.08
CA HIS A 100 13.22 11.18 -10.87
C HIS A 100 13.90 12.30 -10.05
N ALA A 101 13.68 12.36 -8.73
CA ALA A 101 14.17 13.45 -7.87
C ALA A 101 15.69 13.69 -7.92
N PRO A 102 16.57 12.66 -7.95
CA PRO A 102 18.02 12.87 -8.11
C PRO A 102 18.42 13.57 -9.42
N ALA A 103 17.64 13.40 -10.50
CA ALA A 103 17.88 14.06 -11.78
C ALA A 103 17.51 15.56 -11.74
N LEU A 104 16.56 15.94 -10.88
CA LEU A 104 16.17 17.34 -10.63
C LEU A 104 17.14 18.06 -9.67
N ALA A 105 17.79 17.32 -8.76
CA ALA A 105 18.57 17.86 -7.65
C ALA A 105 20.01 18.30 -7.99
N GLY A 106 20.37 18.42 -9.28
CA GLY A 106 21.69 18.81 -9.80
C GLY A 106 22.70 19.33 -8.76
N GLY A 107 23.44 18.41 -8.12
CA GLY A 107 24.64 18.69 -7.31
C GLY A 107 24.49 19.37 -5.94
N GLY A 108 23.29 19.51 -5.35
CA GLY A 108 23.13 20.16 -4.04
C GLY A 108 22.28 19.35 -3.06
N GLY A 109 22.93 18.74 -2.05
CA GLY A 109 22.34 17.80 -1.09
C GLY A 109 21.34 18.39 -0.09
N ALA A 110 20.16 18.81 -0.56
CA ALA A 110 19.00 18.98 0.30
C ALA A 110 18.27 17.63 0.47
N PRO A 111 17.76 17.30 1.67
CA PRO A 111 16.98 16.08 1.89
C PRO A 111 15.69 16.09 1.05
N PRO A 112 15.14 14.92 0.68
CA PRO A 112 13.95 14.85 -0.14
C PRO A 112 12.75 15.37 0.67
N GLY A 113 12.34 16.62 0.41
CA GLY A 113 10.94 17.01 0.58
C GLY A 113 10.06 16.26 -0.43
N PRO A 114 8.72 16.43 -0.40
CA PRO A 114 7.86 15.89 -1.45
C PRO A 114 8.44 16.28 -2.82
N ALA A 115 8.76 15.27 -3.65
CA ALA A 115 9.40 15.45 -4.95
C ALA A 115 8.63 16.56 -5.70
N GLY A 116 9.32 17.65 -6.05
CA GLY A 116 8.78 19.03 -6.09
C GLY A 116 7.57 19.36 -6.97
N GLY A 117 6.93 18.39 -7.61
CA GLY A 117 5.67 18.51 -8.33
C GLY A 117 4.55 17.56 -7.89
N LEU A 118 4.73 16.60 -6.97
CA LEU A 118 3.70 15.63 -6.58
C LEU A 118 3.51 15.53 -5.05
N THR A 119 2.28 15.73 -4.60
CA THR A 119 1.82 15.43 -3.24
C THR A 119 0.70 14.40 -3.31
N VAL A 120 0.85 13.27 -2.61
CA VAL A 120 -0.21 12.25 -2.53
C VAL A 120 -1.00 12.43 -1.24
N LEU A 121 -2.33 12.35 -1.35
CA LEU A 121 -3.26 12.38 -0.24
C LEU A 121 -4.03 11.05 -0.20
N ASP A 122 -3.66 10.21 0.76
CA ASP A 122 -4.15 8.85 0.94
C ASP A 122 -4.98 8.66 2.24
N GLY A 123 -5.13 9.73 3.02
CA GLY A 123 -5.83 9.71 4.31
C GLY A 123 -4.93 9.60 5.54
N SER A 124 -3.66 9.25 5.34
CA SER A 124 -2.76 8.79 6.41
C SER A 124 -2.17 9.92 7.24
N ASP A 125 -1.99 11.10 6.65
CA ASP A 125 -1.36 12.24 7.31
C ASP A 125 -1.98 13.57 6.85
N THR A 126 -2.27 14.44 7.81
CA THR A 126 -2.73 15.80 7.60
C THR A 126 -1.61 16.74 7.14
N ALA A 127 -0.33 16.44 7.39
CA ALA A 127 0.80 17.28 6.98
C ALA A 127 0.89 17.44 5.45
N ALA A 128 0.62 16.37 4.69
CA ALA A 128 0.58 16.43 3.23
C ALA A 128 -0.55 17.35 2.73
N LEU A 129 -1.71 17.32 3.40
CA LEU A 129 -2.82 18.24 3.08
C LEU A 129 -2.44 19.68 3.41
N ALA A 130 -1.80 19.95 4.55
CA ALA A 130 -1.35 21.30 4.92
C ALA A 130 -0.40 21.87 3.86
N PHE A 131 0.62 21.10 3.50
CA PHE A 131 1.57 21.46 2.45
C PHE A 131 0.88 21.75 1.12
N ALA A 132 -0.13 20.96 0.75
CA ALA A 132 -0.87 21.16 -0.48
C ALA A 132 -1.74 22.43 -0.48
N LEU A 133 -2.35 22.77 0.66
CA LEU A 133 -3.17 23.97 0.82
C LEU A 133 -2.34 25.25 0.80
N GLU A 134 -1.09 25.23 1.28
CA GLU A 134 -0.16 26.36 1.17
C GLU A 134 0.19 26.73 -0.28
N ARG A 135 0.07 25.78 -1.20
CA ARG A 135 0.47 25.92 -2.61
C ARG A 135 -0.73 26.01 -3.56
N LEU A 136 -1.92 26.27 -3.03
CA LEU A 136 -3.20 26.16 -3.73
C LEU A 136 -3.24 26.87 -5.10
N ASP A 137 -2.61 28.04 -5.23
CA ASP A 137 -2.60 28.83 -6.47
C ASP A 137 -1.91 28.13 -7.65
N ARG A 138 -1.01 27.17 -7.36
CA ARG A 138 -0.24 26.36 -8.32
C ARG A 138 -0.73 24.92 -8.42
N THR A 139 -1.84 24.59 -7.75
CA THR A 139 -2.27 23.20 -7.57
C THR A 139 -3.24 22.74 -8.67
N LEU A 140 -2.93 21.61 -9.30
CA LEU A 140 -3.87 20.77 -10.05
C LEU A 140 -4.18 19.52 -9.24
N VAL A 141 -5.46 19.26 -8.99
CA VAL A 141 -5.91 18.09 -8.22
C VAL A 141 -6.27 16.95 -9.17
N VAL A 142 -5.65 15.79 -8.98
CA VAL A 142 -5.94 14.56 -9.72
C VAL A 142 -6.65 13.59 -8.78
N LEU A 143 -7.89 13.21 -9.12
CA LEU A 143 -8.62 12.15 -8.44
C LEU A 143 -8.48 10.87 -9.27
N ALA A 144 -7.78 9.88 -8.72
CA ALA A 144 -7.55 8.60 -9.40
C ALA A 144 -8.23 7.47 -8.62
N SER A 145 -9.24 6.85 -9.23
CA SER A 145 -9.87 5.63 -8.68
C SER A 145 -10.68 4.89 -9.73
N LYS A 146 -10.58 3.57 -9.75
CA LYS A 146 -11.35 2.70 -10.66
C LYS A 146 -12.79 2.52 -10.18
N ALA A 147 -13.00 2.19 -8.90
CA ALA A 147 -14.29 1.74 -8.38
C ALA A 147 -15.19 2.87 -7.86
N GLY A 148 -14.63 4.04 -7.52
CA GLY A 148 -15.41 5.15 -6.97
C GLY A 148 -14.62 6.04 -6.04
N VAL A 149 -15.29 6.99 -5.38
CA VAL A 149 -14.64 7.94 -4.48
C VAL A 149 -14.58 7.34 -3.08
N SER A 150 -13.37 7.19 -2.52
CA SER A 150 -13.22 6.79 -1.11
C SER A 150 -13.73 7.88 -0.18
N LEU A 151 -13.96 7.55 1.10
CA LEU A 151 -14.37 8.55 2.09
C LEU A 151 -13.37 9.71 2.20
N GLU A 152 -12.07 9.41 2.21
CA GLU A 152 -10.97 10.39 2.21
C GLU A 152 -10.95 11.18 0.91
N GLY A 153 -11.15 10.51 -0.22
CA GLY A 153 -11.19 11.15 -1.52
C GLY A 153 -12.28 12.21 -1.64
N ASP A 154 -13.48 11.92 -1.14
CA ASP A 154 -14.57 12.90 -1.12
C ASP A 154 -14.27 14.04 -0.14
N ALA A 155 -13.69 13.71 1.03
CA ALA A 155 -13.33 14.71 2.02
C ALA A 155 -12.31 15.72 1.47
N TYR A 156 -11.18 15.23 0.92
CA TYR A 156 -10.15 16.09 0.35
C TYR A 156 -10.67 16.89 -0.83
N ARG A 157 -11.42 16.28 -1.75
CA ARG A 157 -12.03 17.01 -2.87
C ARG A 157 -12.90 18.16 -2.39
N ARG A 158 -13.72 17.95 -1.36
CA ARG A 158 -14.56 19.01 -0.76
C ARG A 158 -13.73 20.11 -0.14
N ILE A 159 -12.64 19.76 0.55
CA ILE A 159 -11.71 20.71 1.15
C ILE A 159 -11.06 21.57 0.06
N PHE A 160 -10.49 20.97 -0.99
CA PHE A 160 -9.91 21.74 -2.10
C PHE A 160 -10.93 22.61 -2.82
N ALA A 161 -12.10 22.07 -3.15
CA ALA A 161 -13.16 22.87 -3.79
C ALA A 161 -13.65 24.01 -2.89
N GLY A 162 -13.65 23.83 -1.57
CA GLY A 162 -13.92 24.88 -0.58
C GLY A 162 -12.83 25.95 -0.62
N ALA A 163 -11.58 25.55 -0.48
CA ALA A 163 -10.42 26.44 -0.47
C ALA A 163 -10.27 27.26 -1.76
N PHE A 164 -10.51 26.65 -2.93
CA PHE A 164 -10.51 27.39 -4.20
C PHE A 164 -11.61 28.45 -4.26
N ARG A 165 -12.81 28.14 -3.73
CA ARG A 165 -13.93 29.09 -3.67
C ARG A 165 -13.65 30.25 -2.72
N GLU A 166 -12.99 29.98 -1.59
CA GLU A 166 -12.52 31.01 -0.66
C GLU A 166 -11.48 31.96 -1.29
N ARG A 167 -10.73 31.47 -2.29
CA ARG A 167 -9.86 32.30 -3.15
C ARG A 167 -10.59 33.03 -4.27
N GLY A 168 -11.92 32.95 -4.33
CA GLY A 168 -12.74 33.68 -5.29
C GLY A 168 -12.85 33.05 -6.68
N LEU A 169 -12.41 31.80 -6.86
CA LEU A 169 -12.59 31.09 -8.13
C LEU A 169 -14.07 30.77 -8.35
N SER A 170 -14.54 30.99 -9.58
CA SER A 170 -15.86 30.53 -10.03
C SER A 170 -15.91 29.01 -10.14
N GLU A 171 -17.11 28.41 -10.12
CA GLU A 171 -17.26 26.94 -10.26
C GLU A 171 -16.60 26.40 -11.55
N ARG A 172 -16.58 27.19 -12.63
CA ARG A 172 -15.89 26.83 -13.88
C ARG A 172 -14.37 26.78 -13.71
N GLU A 173 -13.80 27.75 -13.01
CA GLU A 173 -12.35 27.78 -12.73
C GLU A 173 -11.96 26.68 -11.75
N ILE A 174 -12.79 26.44 -10.72
CA ILE A 174 -12.63 25.32 -9.79
C ILE A 174 -12.62 24.01 -10.56
N ALA A 175 -13.59 23.79 -11.47
CA ALA A 175 -13.64 22.58 -12.28
C ALA A 175 -12.38 22.40 -13.15
N GLY A 176 -11.78 23.50 -13.62
CA GLY A 176 -10.49 23.50 -14.32
C GLY A 176 -9.28 23.12 -13.45
N ARG A 177 -9.42 23.10 -12.11
CA ARG A 177 -8.40 22.62 -11.17
C ARG A 177 -8.50 21.12 -10.87
N PHE A 178 -9.44 20.39 -11.49
CA PHE A 178 -9.64 18.96 -11.25
C PHE A 178 -9.49 18.13 -12.53
N LEU A 179 -8.69 17.06 -12.43
CA LEU A 179 -8.62 15.95 -13.37
C LEU A 179 -9.10 14.67 -12.68
N VAL A 180 -9.97 13.92 -13.34
CA VAL A 180 -10.50 12.65 -12.85
C VAL A 180 -10.09 11.51 -13.78
N ILE A 181 -9.38 10.54 -13.22
CA ILE A 181 -8.96 9.30 -13.88
C ILE A 181 -9.78 8.16 -13.27
N THR A 182 -10.75 7.64 -14.02
CA THR A 182 -11.72 6.66 -13.51
C THR A 182 -12.35 5.87 -14.66
N ASP A 183 -12.92 4.71 -14.33
CA ASP A 183 -13.58 3.86 -15.32
C ASP A 183 -14.93 4.43 -15.79
N HIS A 184 -15.25 4.20 -17.06
CA HIS A 184 -16.51 4.66 -17.62
C HIS A 184 -17.71 4.01 -16.90
N GLY A 185 -18.70 4.84 -16.52
CA GLY A 185 -19.88 4.39 -15.78
C GLY A 185 -19.65 4.14 -14.28
N SER A 186 -18.46 4.44 -13.75
CA SER A 186 -18.23 4.42 -12.30
C SER A 186 -19.01 5.55 -11.60
N PRO A 187 -19.30 5.45 -10.30
CA PRO A 187 -19.88 6.56 -9.54
C PRO A 187 -19.06 7.85 -9.61
N LEU A 188 -17.72 7.73 -9.70
CA LEU A 188 -16.82 8.87 -9.84
C LEU A 188 -16.90 9.49 -11.24
N HIS A 189 -17.13 8.68 -12.28
CA HIS A 189 -17.35 9.17 -13.65
C HIS A 189 -18.57 10.10 -13.73
N ASP A 190 -19.71 9.64 -13.21
CA ASP A 190 -20.97 10.39 -13.24
C ASP A 190 -20.87 11.65 -12.37
N PHE A 191 -20.26 11.53 -11.20
CA PHE A 191 -20.01 12.66 -10.32
C PHE A 191 -19.13 13.73 -10.99
N ALA A 192 -18.02 13.33 -11.58
CA ALA A 192 -17.12 14.25 -12.25
C ALA A 192 -17.81 14.98 -13.41
N ARG A 193 -18.72 14.31 -14.13
CA ARG A 193 -19.53 14.91 -15.21
C ARG A 193 -20.46 15.99 -14.65
N GLN A 194 -21.12 15.71 -13.53
CA GLN A 194 -22.01 16.66 -12.87
C GLN A 194 -21.25 17.91 -12.38
N CYS A 195 -20.02 17.74 -11.90
CA CYS A 195 -19.18 18.85 -11.47
C CYS A 195 -18.45 19.58 -12.61
N GLY A 196 -18.56 19.11 -13.85
CA GLY A 196 -17.86 19.67 -15.01
C GLY A 196 -16.34 19.48 -14.96
N TYR A 197 -15.84 18.54 -14.15
CA TYR A 197 -14.42 18.24 -14.05
C TYR A 197 -13.91 17.64 -15.36
N ARG A 198 -12.61 17.80 -15.63
CA ARG A 198 -11.97 17.09 -16.74
C ARG A 198 -11.94 15.60 -16.40
N ILE A 199 -12.46 14.77 -17.30
CA ILE A 199 -12.50 13.31 -17.15
C ILE A 199 -11.82 12.69 -18.36
N GLY A 200 -10.97 11.69 -18.13
CA GLY A 200 -10.41 10.91 -19.22
C GLY A 200 -9.55 9.75 -18.72
N LEU A 201 -9.01 9.01 -19.69
CA LEU A 201 -7.94 8.03 -19.47
C LEU A 201 -8.38 6.88 -18.54
N THR A 202 -9.31 6.04 -19.01
CA THR A 202 -9.73 4.79 -18.34
C THR A 202 -8.96 3.61 -18.90
N ASP A 203 -8.79 2.57 -18.09
CA ASP A 203 -8.42 1.26 -18.57
C ASP A 203 -9.26 0.19 -17.84
N PRO A 204 -10.47 -0.12 -18.35
CA PRO A 204 -11.43 -0.97 -17.66
C PRO A 204 -10.97 -2.44 -17.57
N TYR A 205 -9.95 -2.82 -18.36
CA TYR A 205 -9.38 -4.15 -18.39
C TYR A 205 -8.21 -4.33 -17.42
N LEU A 206 -7.92 -3.35 -16.56
CA LEU A 206 -6.89 -3.47 -15.53
C LEU A 206 -7.50 -3.84 -14.16
N PRO A 207 -6.87 -4.77 -13.42
CA PRO A 207 -7.08 -4.91 -11.98
C PRO A 207 -6.54 -3.67 -11.26
N GLY A 208 -7.13 -3.28 -10.13
CA GLY A 208 -6.71 -2.07 -9.37
C GLY A 208 -5.36 -2.15 -8.64
N HIS A 209 -4.66 -3.26 -8.70
CA HIS A 209 -3.33 -3.43 -8.10
C HIS A 209 -2.27 -3.78 -9.15
N PHE A 210 -2.69 -3.86 -10.41
CA PHE A 210 -1.84 -4.04 -11.59
C PHE A 210 -1.96 -2.79 -12.48
N GLY A 211 -0.96 -2.59 -13.32
CA GLY A 211 -0.90 -1.48 -14.25
C GLY A 211 -0.30 -0.23 -13.63
N ALA A 212 0.85 -0.38 -12.96
CA ALA A 212 1.67 0.76 -12.54
C ALA A 212 1.96 1.73 -13.71
N LEU A 213 2.11 1.19 -14.92
CA LEU A 213 2.34 1.93 -16.17
C LEU A 213 1.05 2.37 -16.88
N SER A 214 -0.10 2.37 -16.20
CA SER A 214 -1.38 2.84 -16.74
C SER A 214 -1.57 4.35 -16.57
N ALA A 215 -2.71 4.87 -17.01
CA ALA A 215 -3.09 6.26 -16.78
C ALA A 215 -3.07 6.65 -15.29
N TYR A 216 -3.48 5.74 -14.41
CA TYR A 216 -3.58 5.99 -12.98
C TYR A 216 -2.21 6.26 -12.34
N GLY A 217 -1.16 5.56 -12.76
CA GLY A 217 0.20 5.75 -12.24
C GLY A 217 1.03 6.77 -13.01
N LEU A 218 0.96 6.77 -14.35
CA LEU A 218 1.80 7.62 -15.19
C LEU A 218 1.34 9.06 -15.24
N VAL A 219 0.03 9.32 -15.35
CA VAL A 219 -0.46 10.68 -15.61
C VAL A 219 -0.15 11.64 -14.47
N PRO A 220 -0.37 11.28 -13.19
CA PRO A 220 0.02 12.15 -12.08
C PRO A 220 1.53 12.44 -12.07
N ALA A 221 2.37 11.42 -12.32
CA ALA A 221 3.82 11.57 -12.34
C ALA A 221 4.30 12.46 -13.52
N VAL A 222 3.74 12.27 -14.72
CA VAL A 222 4.09 13.07 -15.90
C VAL A 222 3.64 14.52 -15.75
N LEU A 223 2.44 14.75 -15.21
CA LEU A 223 1.97 16.11 -14.87
C LEU A 223 2.92 16.77 -13.85
N ALA A 224 3.46 15.99 -12.91
CA ALA A 224 4.45 16.42 -11.92
C ALA A 224 5.88 16.55 -12.48
N GLY A 225 6.11 16.19 -13.75
CA GLY A 225 7.38 16.41 -14.46
C GLY A 225 8.22 15.17 -14.77
N ALA A 226 7.75 13.95 -14.42
CA ALA A 226 8.51 12.73 -14.71
C ALA A 226 8.71 12.47 -16.21
N ASP A 227 9.89 11.95 -16.57
CA ASP A 227 10.16 11.37 -17.88
C ASP A 227 9.67 9.90 -17.94
N ALA A 228 8.41 9.72 -18.32
CA ALA A 228 7.82 8.40 -18.51
C ALA A 228 8.27 7.72 -19.82
N GLY A 229 8.90 8.43 -20.76
CA GLY A 229 9.33 7.85 -22.04
C GLY A 229 10.40 6.79 -21.82
N ARG A 230 11.44 7.15 -21.08
CA ARG A 230 12.51 6.22 -20.66
C ARG A 230 11.97 5.06 -19.84
N LEU A 231 11.06 5.33 -18.91
CA LEU A 231 10.42 4.30 -18.07
C LEU A 231 9.72 3.22 -18.93
N LEU A 232 8.99 3.63 -19.96
CA LEU A 232 8.31 2.70 -20.87
C LEU A 232 9.28 1.92 -21.76
N GLU A 233 10.41 2.52 -22.15
CA GLU A 233 11.47 1.81 -22.89
C GLU A 233 12.14 0.74 -22.04
N GLU A 234 12.47 1.06 -20.79
CA GLU A 234 13.00 0.12 -19.79
C GLU A 234 12.02 -1.05 -19.59
N ALA A 235 10.74 -0.76 -19.38
CA ALA A 235 9.68 -1.76 -19.26
C ALA A 235 9.57 -2.66 -20.50
N ALA A 236 9.54 -2.05 -21.69
CA ALA A 236 9.39 -2.76 -22.96
C ALA A 236 10.56 -3.70 -23.24
N SER A 237 11.76 -3.37 -22.76
CA SER A 237 12.97 -4.19 -22.94
C SER A 237 12.89 -5.55 -22.23
N LEU A 238 12.09 -5.67 -21.16
CA LEU A 238 11.90 -6.90 -20.39
C LEU A 238 10.92 -7.87 -21.07
N VAL A 239 9.89 -7.35 -21.76
CA VAL A 239 8.76 -8.13 -22.28
C VAL A 239 9.17 -9.36 -23.11
N PRO A 240 10.16 -9.29 -24.03
CA PRO A 240 10.57 -10.45 -24.83
C PRO A 240 11.13 -11.63 -24.02
N SER A 241 11.58 -11.40 -22.77
CA SER A 241 12.06 -12.47 -21.89
C SER A 241 10.93 -13.18 -21.14
N LEU A 242 9.76 -12.54 -21.00
CA LEU A 242 8.66 -13.06 -20.17
C LEU A 242 7.98 -14.29 -20.76
N SER A 243 8.08 -14.52 -22.07
CA SER A 243 7.50 -15.71 -22.73
C SER A 243 8.43 -16.93 -22.75
N LYS A 244 9.67 -16.79 -22.27
CA LYS A 244 10.69 -17.84 -22.35
C LYS A 244 10.59 -18.80 -21.17
N ASP A 245 10.94 -20.05 -21.40
CA ASP A 245 11.04 -21.10 -20.37
C ASP A 245 12.35 -20.97 -19.56
N GLU A 246 13.41 -20.47 -20.21
CA GLU A 246 14.72 -20.17 -19.62
C GLU A 246 15.01 -18.66 -19.70
N ASP A 247 15.95 -18.18 -18.87
CA ASP A 247 16.35 -16.76 -18.80
C ASP A 247 15.18 -15.77 -18.63
N ASN A 248 14.15 -16.20 -17.90
CA ASN A 248 12.96 -15.43 -17.60
C ASN A 248 12.97 -14.98 -16.14
N PRO A 249 13.41 -13.73 -15.85
CA PRO A 249 13.54 -13.25 -14.48
C PRO A 249 12.19 -13.14 -13.76
N GLY A 250 11.11 -12.84 -14.49
CA GLY A 250 9.76 -12.76 -13.91
C GLY A 250 9.25 -14.15 -13.49
N LEU A 251 9.53 -15.16 -14.31
CA LEU A 251 9.23 -16.55 -13.97
C LEU A 251 10.03 -17.02 -12.75
N LEU A 252 11.34 -16.76 -12.72
CA LEU A 252 12.19 -17.14 -11.60
C LEU A 252 11.74 -16.47 -10.30
N LEU A 253 11.49 -15.16 -10.32
CA LEU A 253 11.02 -14.44 -9.14
C LEU A 253 9.64 -14.94 -8.68
N GLY A 254 8.72 -15.21 -9.61
CA GLY A 254 7.42 -15.79 -9.30
C GLY A 254 7.52 -17.21 -8.72
N ALA A 255 8.44 -18.03 -9.23
CA ALA A 255 8.71 -19.37 -8.71
C ALA A 255 9.32 -19.34 -7.30
N VAL A 256 10.22 -18.39 -7.03
CA VAL A 256 10.75 -18.14 -5.69
C VAL A 256 9.61 -17.76 -4.73
N LEU A 257 8.82 -16.74 -5.05
CA LEU A 257 7.76 -16.24 -4.17
C LEU A 257 6.66 -17.29 -3.93
N GLY A 258 6.13 -17.88 -5.01
CA GLY A 258 5.06 -18.88 -4.92
C GLY A 258 5.53 -20.22 -4.34
N GLY A 259 6.70 -20.71 -4.75
CA GLY A 259 7.25 -21.98 -4.29
C GLY A 259 7.66 -21.96 -2.81
N CYS A 260 8.19 -20.83 -2.34
CA CYS A 260 8.47 -20.62 -0.92
C CYS A 260 7.19 -20.56 -0.06
N ALA A 261 6.13 -19.93 -0.58
CA ALA A 261 4.85 -19.80 0.11
C ALA A 261 3.93 -21.03 0.01
N GLN A 262 4.25 -22.02 -0.84
CA GLN A 262 3.44 -23.23 -1.06
C GLN A 262 3.88 -24.45 -0.23
N GLN A 263 4.98 -24.38 0.52
CA GLN A 263 5.68 -25.55 1.09
C GLN A 263 4.77 -26.59 1.78
N GLY A 264 5.07 -27.86 1.50
CA GLY A 264 4.25 -29.01 1.87
C GLY A 264 4.49 -29.55 3.28
N PRO A 265 3.96 -30.75 3.61
CA PRO A 265 4.04 -31.33 4.95
C PRO A 265 5.49 -31.57 5.38
N GLY A 266 6.00 -30.74 6.30
CA GLY A 266 7.34 -30.85 6.88
C GLY A 266 8.32 -29.74 6.48
N GLY A 267 7.98 -28.89 5.50
CA GLY A 267 8.74 -27.68 5.16
C GLY A 267 8.23 -26.45 5.92
N VAL A 268 9.08 -25.42 6.08
CA VAL A 268 8.64 -24.13 6.62
C VAL A 268 8.05 -23.29 5.49
N THR A 269 6.76 -22.96 5.59
CA THR A 269 6.12 -22.01 4.67
C THR A 269 6.77 -20.64 4.81
N ARG A 270 7.36 -20.14 3.72
CA ARG A 270 7.99 -18.81 3.65
C ARG A 270 7.10 -17.85 2.88
N ASP A 271 6.01 -17.44 3.51
CA ASP A 271 5.00 -16.51 2.98
C ASP A 271 5.23 -15.05 3.40
N LYS A 272 6.36 -14.77 4.07
CA LYS A 272 6.73 -13.45 4.55
C LYS A 272 8.00 -13.00 3.83
N VAL A 273 7.93 -11.87 3.14
CA VAL A 273 9.05 -11.34 2.35
C VAL A 273 9.60 -10.09 3.01
N VAL A 274 10.91 -10.02 3.27
CA VAL A 274 11.56 -8.78 3.69
C VAL A 274 12.15 -8.10 2.47
N LEU A 275 11.63 -6.91 2.15
CA LEU A 275 12.16 -6.08 1.06
C LEU A 275 13.29 -5.19 1.56
N ARG A 276 14.39 -5.15 0.81
CA ARG A 276 15.55 -4.29 1.09
C ARG A 276 15.89 -3.47 -0.14
N GLU A 277 15.94 -2.15 0.03
CA GLU A 277 16.33 -1.20 -1.02
C GLU A 277 17.55 -0.39 -0.57
N PRO A 278 18.49 -0.05 -1.48
CA PRO A 278 19.54 0.92 -1.19
C PRO A 278 18.93 2.27 -0.81
N GLY A 279 19.18 2.71 0.42
CA GLY A 279 18.60 3.96 0.95
C GLY A 279 17.41 3.77 1.90
N GLY A 280 16.96 2.53 2.09
CA GLY A 280 15.80 2.20 2.93
C GLY A 280 14.51 2.08 2.12
N PRO A 281 13.40 1.69 2.78
CA PRO A 281 12.12 1.47 2.11
C PRO A 281 11.57 2.78 1.54
N GLY A 282 11.18 2.76 0.26
CA GLY A 282 10.53 3.87 -0.45
C GLY A 282 9.20 3.46 -1.10
N ALA A 283 8.68 4.28 -2.00
CA ALA A 283 7.41 4.02 -2.66
C ALA A 283 7.41 2.77 -3.54
N LEU A 284 8.58 2.35 -4.08
CA LEU A 284 8.70 1.10 -4.83
C LEU A 284 8.48 -0.12 -3.92
N SER A 285 9.13 -0.21 -2.76
CA SER A 285 8.85 -1.29 -1.78
C SER A 285 7.39 -1.31 -1.33
N ALA A 286 6.81 -0.14 -1.07
CA ALA A 286 5.39 -0.04 -0.69
C ALA A 286 4.47 -0.54 -1.82
N TRP A 287 4.77 -0.18 -3.08
CA TRP A 287 4.04 -0.65 -4.25
C TRP A 287 4.15 -2.18 -4.40
N ILE A 288 5.36 -2.76 -4.28
CA ILE A 288 5.57 -4.21 -4.32
C ILE A 288 4.78 -4.89 -3.19
N ALA A 289 4.84 -4.34 -1.98
CA ALA A 289 4.13 -4.88 -0.83
C ALA A 289 2.61 -4.96 -1.07
N GLN A 290 2.03 -3.89 -1.60
CA GLN A 290 0.62 -3.88 -1.95
C GLN A 290 0.30 -4.86 -3.10
N LEU A 291 1.11 -4.88 -4.15
CA LEU A 291 0.91 -5.78 -5.29
C LEU A 291 0.87 -7.23 -4.83
N LEU A 292 1.82 -7.67 -3.99
CA LEU A 292 1.86 -9.02 -3.45
C LEU A 292 0.66 -9.28 -2.53
N ALA A 293 0.37 -8.36 -1.61
CA ALA A 293 -0.71 -8.52 -0.64
C ALA A 293 -2.09 -8.68 -1.32
N VAL A 294 -2.40 -7.84 -2.31
CA VAL A 294 -3.68 -7.89 -3.04
C VAL A 294 -3.70 -9.01 -4.07
N GLY A 295 -2.59 -9.20 -4.78
CA GLY A 295 -2.46 -10.20 -5.84
C GLY A 295 -2.52 -11.63 -5.29
N THR A 296 -2.00 -11.89 -4.10
CA THR A 296 -1.90 -13.25 -3.58
C THR A 296 -2.77 -13.52 -2.36
N GLY A 297 -3.13 -12.49 -1.57
CA GLY A 297 -3.89 -12.58 -0.32
C GLY A 297 -5.35 -12.97 -0.49
N LYS A 298 -5.60 -14.25 -0.79
CA LYS A 298 -6.94 -14.79 -1.08
C LYS A 298 -7.02 -16.26 -0.65
N ARG A 299 -8.21 -16.69 -0.23
CA ARG A 299 -8.54 -18.11 0.01
C ARG A 299 -7.57 -18.81 0.98
N GLY A 300 -7.17 -18.14 2.06
CA GLY A 300 -6.29 -18.72 3.07
C GLY A 300 -4.80 -18.71 2.68
N ARG A 301 -4.42 -18.01 1.61
CA ARG A 301 -3.06 -18.00 1.07
C ARG A 301 -2.61 -16.58 0.75
N GLY A 302 -1.31 -16.40 0.58
CA GLY A 302 -0.72 -15.21 0.00
C GLY A 302 0.64 -14.87 0.60
N VAL A 303 1.26 -13.82 0.10
CA VAL A 303 2.59 -13.35 0.46
C VAL A 303 2.46 -11.95 1.03
N LEU A 304 2.97 -11.76 2.25
CA LEU A 304 3.04 -10.44 2.90
C LEU A 304 4.47 -9.93 2.86
N ALA A 305 4.66 -8.71 2.37
CA ALA A 305 5.95 -8.04 2.43
C ALA A 305 6.10 -7.21 3.71
N PHE A 306 7.34 -7.10 4.17
CA PHE A 306 7.76 -6.40 5.38
C PHE A 306 8.89 -5.45 5.03
N GLU A 307 8.90 -4.28 5.68
CA GLU A 307 10.14 -3.55 5.88
C GLU A 307 11.07 -4.36 6.80
N PRO A 308 12.40 -4.16 6.73
CA PRO A 308 13.32 -4.85 7.61
C PRO A 308 12.88 -4.70 9.07
N PRO A 309 12.48 -5.79 9.75
CA PRO A 309 12.14 -5.71 11.16
C PRO A 309 13.42 -5.24 11.87
N GLY A 310 13.33 -4.26 12.76
CA GLY A 310 14.52 -3.78 13.47
C GLY A 310 15.13 -4.78 14.48
N GLY A 311 14.94 -6.08 14.25
CA GLY A 311 15.63 -7.19 14.90
C GLY A 311 16.68 -7.81 13.96
N LYS A 312 17.79 -8.29 14.52
CA LYS A 312 18.93 -8.88 13.79
C LYS A 312 18.74 -10.36 13.38
N GLY A 313 17.51 -10.89 13.39
CA GLY A 313 17.27 -12.33 13.22
C GLY A 313 16.54 -12.67 11.92
N GLY A 314 17.03 -13.66 11.18
CA GLY A 314 16.24 -14.34 10.16
C GLY A 314 15.21 -15.24 10.84
N PHE A 315 13.92 -14.98 10.62
CA PHE A 315 12.88 -15.94 11.00
C PHE A 315 12.83 -17.03 9.93
N PRO A 316 12.60 -18.31 10.29
CA PRO A 316 12.68 -19.43 9.35
C PRO A 316 11.65 -19.36 8.22
N ASP A 317 10.58 -18.60 8.43
CA ASP A 317 9.49 -18.35 7.50
C ASP A 317 9.58 -16.99 6.78
N LEU A 318 10.70 -16.27 6.95
CA LEU A 318 11.02 -15.10 6.14
C LEU A 318 11.82 -15.50 4.89
N HIS A 319 11.58 -14.76 3.81
CA HIS A 319 12.40 -14.74 2.61
C HIS A 319 12.94 -13.34 2.37
N GLY A 320 14.26 -13.18 2.33
CA GLY A 320 14.91 -11.89 2.10
C GLY A 320 15.01 -11.58 0.60
N VAL A 321 14.49 -10.43 0.17
CA VAL A 321 14.64 -9.93 -1.21
C VAL A 321 15.29 -8.54 -1.22
N SER A 322 16.44 -8.44 -1.87
CA SER A 322 17.09 -7.15 -2.13
C SER A 322 16.74 -6.65 -3.53
N VAL A 323 16.26 -5.41 -3.63
CA VAL A 323 15.90 -4.74 -4.87
C VAL A 323 17.00 -3.74 -5.24
N ASN A 324 17.63 -3.96 -6.39
CA ASN A 324 18.80 -3.22 -6.90
C ASN A 324 19.97 -3.10 -5.89
N PRO A 325 20.42 -4.19 -5.23
CA PRO A 325 21.53 -4.13 -4.29
C PRO A 325 22.83 -3.66 -4.96
N ARG A 326 23.66 -2.93 -4.22
CA ARG A 326 24.96 -2.44 -4.72
C ARG A 326 25.97 -3.57 -4.95
N SER A 327 25.84 -4.66 -4.19
CA SER A 327 26.68 -5.86 -4.32
C SER A 327 25.91 -7.08 -3.85
N ALA A 328 25.90 -8.14 -4.67
CA ALA A 328 25.26 -9.42 -4.36
C ALA A 328 25.90 -10.19 -3.19
N ALA A 329 27.06 -9.75 -2.68
CA ALA A 329 27.81 -10.45 -1.62
C ALA A 329 27.73 -9.78 -0.24
N GLN A 330 27.16 -8.56 -0.16
CA GLN A 330 27.15 -7.77 1.08
C GLN A 330 25.78 -7.70 1.77
N GLU A 331 24.72 -8.19 1.13
CA GLU A 331 23.36 -8.13 1.69
C GLU A 331 22.87 -9.54 2.04
N GLU A 332 22.38 -9.71 3.28
CA GLU A 332 21.85 -10.95 3.88
C GLU A 332 20.53 -11.44 3.22
N ALA A 333 20.31 -11.17 1.93
CA ALA A 333 19.12 -11.54 1.20
C ALA A 333 19.29 -12.88 0.47
N ASP A 334 18.24 -13.69 0.49
CA ASP A 334 18.18 -14.97 -0.23
C ASP A 334 18.10 -14.75 -1.74
N THR A 335 17.39 -13.69 -2.15
CA THR A 335 17.16 -13.32 -3.55
C THR A 335 17.53 -11.86 -3.78
N SER A 336 18.18 -11.59 -4.91
CA SER A 336 18.51 -10.25 -5.39
C SER A 336 17.86 -10.01 -6.75
N VAL A 337 17.24 -8.85 -6.91
CA VAL A 337 16.53 -8.44 -8.12
C VAL A 337 17.15 -7.16 -8.66
N TRP A 338 17.71 -7.21 -9.86
CA TRP A 338 18.20 -6.02 -10.57
C TRP A 338 17.27 -5.71 -11.73
N ALA A 339 16.86 -4.46 -11.83
CA ALA A 339 16.14 -3.93 -12.99
C ALA A 339 16.02 -2.40 -12.86
N PRO A 340 16.04 -1.65 -13.98
CA PRO A 340 15.62 -0.25 -13.96
C PRO A 340 14.13 -0.15 -13.59
N LEU A 341 13.69 1.01 -13.10
CA LEU A 341 12.36 1.17 -12.51
C LEU A 341 11.22 0.72 -13.44
N GLY A 342 11.31 1.05 -14.73
CA GLY A 342 10.27 0.66 -15.69
C GLY A 342 10.14 -0.86 -15.82
N ALA A 343 11.27 -1.57 -15.82
CA ALA A 343 11.30 -3.02 -15.84
C ALA A 343 10.88 -3.64 -14.50
N GLN A 344 11.18 -3.00 -13.35
CA GLN A 344 10.72 -3.47 -12.04
C GLN A 344 9.19 -3.60 -11.98
N PHE A 345 8.45 -2.60 -12.48
CA PHE A 345 6.98 -2.67 -12.48
C PHE A 345 6.46 -3.91 -13.19
N VAL A 346 6.91 -4.15 -14.43
CA VAL A 346 6.46 -5.32 -15.20
C VAL A 346 6.98 -6.63 -14.59
N LEU A 347 8.22 -6.65 -14.09
CA LEU A 347 8.84 -7.82 -13.49
C LEU A 347 8.05 -8.32 -12.27
N TRP A 348 7.71 -7.42 -11.35
CA TRP A 348 6.97 -7.75 -10.14
C TRP A 348 5.51 -8.07 -10.42
N GLU A 349 4.85 -7.39 -11.37
CA GLU A 349 3.50 -7.75 -11.83
C GLU A 349 3.47 -9.17 -12.39
N TYR A 350 4.43 -9.50 -13.26
CA TYR A 350 4.57 -10.85 -13.82
C TYR A 350 4.86 -11.91 -12.75
N ALA A 351 5.81 -11.63 -11.85
CA ALA A 351 6.16 -12.52 -10.76
C ALA A 351 4.98 -12.78 -9.81
N THR A 352 4.19 -11.74 -9.51
CA THR A 352 2.97 -11.86 -8.69
C THR A 352 1.92 -12.72 -9.38
N ALA A 353 1.77 -12.59 -10.71
CA ALA A 353 0.84 -13.43 -11.47
C ALA A 353 1.23 -14.91 -11.44
N VAL A 354 2.51 -15.21 -11.63
CA VAL A 354 3.09 -16.56 -11.53
C VAL A 354 2.96 -17.13 -10.11
N ALA A 355 3.29 -16.34 -9.09
CA ALA A 355 3.17 -16.74 -7.69
C ALA A 355 1.70 -17.03 -7.32
N GLY A 356 0.76 -16.18 -7.77
CA GLY A 356 -0.67 -16.41 -7.58
C GLY A 356 -1.14 -17.73 -8.20
N TRP A 357 -0.66 -18.05 -9.40
CA TRP A 357 -0.97 -19.34 -10.05
C TRP A 357 -0.45 -20.54 -9.25
N LEU A 358 0.79 -20.52 -8.77
CA LEU A 358 1.35 -21.56 -7.89
C LEU A 358 0.53 -21.72 -6.60
N LEU A 359 0.15 -20.59 -6.01
CA LEU A 359 -0.70 -20.54 -4.83
C LEU A 359 -2.16 -20.92 -5.12
N GLY A 360 -2.56 -21.20 -6.37
CA GLY A 360 -3.93 -21.57 -6.71
C GLY A 360 -4.95 -20.45 -6.50
N VAL A 361 -4.50 -19.20 -6.57
CA VAL A 361 -5.34 -17.99 -6.47
C VAL A 361 -5.33 -17.24 -7.80
N ASN A 362 -6.44 -16.55 -8.09
CA ASN A 362 -6.47 -15.65 -9.23
C ASN A 362 -6.03 -14.26 -8.77
N PRO A 363 -4.88 -13.74 -9.23
CA PRO A 363 -4.39 -12.45 -8.79
C PRO A 363 -5.31 -11.32 -9.25
N PHE A 364 -6.01 -11.48 -10.36
CA PHE A 364 -6.81 -10.42 -10.99
C PHE A 364 -8.24 -10.32 -10.47
N GLU A 365 -8.68 -11.31 -9.68
CA GLU A 365 -9.89 -11.14 -8.89
C GLU A 365 -9.71 -9.90 -8.01
N ALA A 366 -10.75 -9.07 -7.95
CA ALA A 366 -10.80 -7.99 -6.98
C ALA A 366 -10.47 -8.56 -5.60
N GLY A 367 -9.82 -7.75 -4.75
CA GLY A 367 -9.73 -8.07 -3.34
C GLY A 367 -11.12 -8.44 -2.81
N SER A 368 -11.18 -9.32 -1.83
CA SER A 368 -12.46 -9.75 -1.28
C SER A 368 -13.32 -8.53 -0.86
N ALA A 369 -14.62 -8.76 -0.64
CA ALA A 369 -15.49 -7.77 -0.01
C ALA A 369 -14.94 -7.22 1.32
N ALA A 370 -13.92 -7.84 1.93
CA ALA A 370 -13.35 -7.46 3.22
C ALA A 370 -12.65 -6.09 3.25
N ALA A 371 -12.05 -5.65 2.15
CA ALA A 371 -11.43 -4.31 2.08
C ALA A 371 -12.51 -3.22 1.99
N GLN A 372 -13.56 -3.48 1.19
CA GLN A 372 -14.72 -2.60 1.07
C GLN A 372 -15.59 -2.60 2.34
N GLU A 373 -15.67 -3.72 3.06
CA GLU A 373 -16.44 -3.87 4.30
C GLU A 373 -16.02 -2.87 5.38
N ALA A 374 -14.71 -2.69 5.59
CA ALA A 374 -14.21 -1.73 6.58
C ALA A 374 -14.56 -0.27 6.20
N GLU A 375 -14.55 0.03 4.90
CA GLU A 375 -14.97 1.33 4.37
C GLU A 375 -16.47 1.57 4.51
N ASP A 376 -17.28 0.57 4.17
CA ASP A 376 -18.74 0.63 4.27
C ASP A 376 -19.20 0.74 5.73
N ASP A 377 -18.52 0.05 6.66
CA ASP A 377 -18.76 0.19 8.10
C ASP A 377 -18.39 1.60 8.59
N ALA A 378 -17.22 2.13 8.20
CA ALA A 378 -16.83 3.50 8.51
C ALA A 378 -17.84 4.53 7.97
N ALA A 379 -18.30 4.34 6.73
CA ALA A 379 -19.32 5.19 6.13
C ALA A 379 -20.65 5.13 6.91
N THR A 380 -21.04 3.93 7.36
CA THR A 380 -22.23 3.72 8.18
C THR A 380 -22.10 4.38 9.55
N LEU A 381 -20.94 4.25 10.21
CA LEU A 381 -20.63 4.91 11.48
C LEU A 381 -20.77 6.42 11.39
N LEU A 382 -20.19 7.02 10.34
CA LEU A 382 -20.25 8.47 10.12
C LEU A 382 -21.68 8.96 9.86
N ARG A 383 -22.45 8.22 9.05
CA ARG A 383 -23.87 8.55 8.79
C ARG A 383 -24.71 8.46 10.06
N SER A 384 -24.60 7.37 10.80
CA SER A 384 -25.39 7.13 12.01
C SER A 384 -25.07 8.10 13.14
N ALA A 385 -23.78 8.46 13.30
CA ALA A 385 -23.38 9.43 14.32
C ALA A 385 -23.79 10.87 13.99
N GLY A 386 -23.94 11.22 12.71
CA GLY A 386 -24.22 12.60 12.28
C GLY A 386 -23.20 13.57 12.88
N PRO A 387 -23.61 14.63 13.60
CA PRO A 387 -22.69 15.54 14.31
C PRO A 387 -22.21 14.99 15.68
N GLY A 388 -22.86 13.96 16.23
CA GLY A 388 -22.53 13.39 17.54
C GLY A 388 -21.26 12.54 17.55
N PRO A 389 -20.82 12.04 18.72
CA PRO A 389 -19.62 11.20 18.82
C PRO A 389 -19.81 9.84 18.13
N LEU A 390 -18.71 9.24 17.69
CA LEU A 390 -18.71 7.87 17.16
C LEU A 390 -18.89 6.85 18.29
N PRO A 391 -19.54 5.70 18.04
CA PRO A 391 -19.63 4.63 19.02
C PRO A 391 -18.30 3.85 19.09
N THR A 392 -17.36 4.36 19.91
CA THR A 392 -16.01 3.80 20.11
C THR A 392 -15.99 2.52 20.96
N GLY A 393 -17.10 2.21 21.63
CA GLY A 393 -17.18 1.15 22.63
C GLY A 393 -16.64 1.59 23.99
N ARG A 394 -17.04 0.88 25.06
CA ARG A 394 -16.52 1.15 26.40
C ARG A 394 -15.11 0.53 26.49
N PRO A 395 -14.08 1.30 26.88
CA PRO A 395 -12.77 0.72 27.12
C PRO A 395 -12.87 -0.30 28.25
N VAL A 396 -12.10 -1.37 28.15
CA VAL A 396 -12.13 -2.39 29.19
C VAL A 396 -11.41 -1.89 30.44
N TYR A 397 -10.37 -1.07 30.27
CA TYR A 397 -9.83 -0.19 31.30
C TYR A 397 -9.13 1.01 30.66
N VAL A 398 -8.75 1.96 31.52
CA VAL A 398 -7.96 3.13 31.15
C VAL A 398 -6.73 3.16 32.05
N GLU A 399 -5.55 3.22 31.44
CA GLU A 399 -4.28 3.44 32.13
C GLU A 399 -3.82 4.85 31.80
N ASP A 400 -3.97 5.74 32.77
CA ASP A 400 -3.74 7.17 32.60
C ASP A 400 -4.56 7.76 31.44
N ASP A 401 -3.90 8.13 30.33
CA ASP A 401 -4.52 8.68 29.13
C ASP A 401 -4.65 7.67 27.97
N ILE A 402 -4.40 6.38 28.24
CA ILE A 402 -4.50 5.30 27.26
C ILE A 402 -5.75 4.49 27.55
N GLU A 403 -6.73 4.56 26.65
CA GLU A 403 -7.85 3.64 26.68
C GLU A 403 -7.48 2.32 26.01
N VAL A 404 -7.77 1.22 26.70
CA VAL A 404 -7.49 -0.12 26.19
C VAL A 404 -8.77 -0.83 25.78
N HIS A 405 -8.84 -1.21 24.51
CA HIS A 405 -9.99 -1.87 23.89
C HIS A 405 -9.56 -3.23 23.32
N ALA A 406 -9.88 -4.31 24.01
CA ALA A 406 -9.55 -5.68 23.61
C ALA A 406 -10.73 -6.62 23.85
N ASP A 407 -10.77 -7.75 23.14
CA ASP A 407 -11.87 -8.72 23.11
C ASP A 407 -11.50 -10.11 23.66
N PHE A 408 -10.32 -10.25 24.25
CA PHE A 408 -9.85 -11.45 24.94
C PHE A 408 -9.76 -11.24 26.47
N ALA A 409 -9.77 -12.33 27.23
CA ALA A 409 -9.71 -12.30 28.70
C ALA A 409 -8.28 -12.03 29.20
N TRP A 410 -8.13 -11.33 30.33
CA TRP A 410 -6.84 -11.09 31.00
C TRP A 410 -6.95 -11.13 32.53
N PRO A 411 -5.82 -11.22 33.25
CA PRO A 411 -5.80 -11.25 34.72
C PRO A 411 -6.32 -9.95 35.35
N SER A 412 -7.05 -10.06 36.47
CA SER A 412 -7.46 -8.88 37.25
C SER A 412 -6.27 -8.04 37.69
N GLY A 413 -6.30 -6.73 37.47
CA GLY A 413 -5.20 -5.81 37.78
C GLY A 413 -4.11 -5.71 36.71
N ALA A 414 -4.37 -6.19 35.49
CA ALA A 414 -3.48 -6.06 34.34
C ALA A 414 -3.17 -4.59 33.99
N ASP A 415 -1.90 -4.32 33.71
CA ASP A 415 -1.37 -3.08 33.13
C ASP A 415 -1.21 -3.20 31.60
N LEU A 416 -0.81 -2.10 30.95
CA LEU A 416 -0.57 -2.03 29.51
C LEU A 416 0.47 -3.06 29.06
N GLY A 417 1.50 -3.29 29.89
CA GLY A 417 2.50 -4.34 29.65
C GLY A 417 1.89 -5.73 29.57
N THR A 418 0.96 -6.06 30.47
CA THR A 418 0.23 -7.34 30.49
C THR A 418 -0.62 -7.53 29.25
N VAL A 419 -1.31 -6.48 28.78
CA VAL A 419 -2.12 -6.54 27.55
C VAL A 419 -1.25 -6.72 26.31
N LEU A 420 -0.15 -5.96 26.21
CA LEU A 420 0.81 -6.10 25.10
C LEU A 420 1.46 -7.48 25.10
N GLY A 421 1.82 -8.01 26.28
CA GLY A 421 2.31 -9.38 26.43
C GLY A 421 1.29 -10.44 26.01
N GLY A 422 0.01 -10.25 26.36
CA GLY A 422 -1.09 -11.11 25.91
C GLY A 422 -1.29 -11.09 24.40
N LEU A 423 -1.22 -9.91 23.76
CA LEU A 423 -1.26 -9.80 22.31
C LEU A 423 -0.06 -10.49 21.66
N ILE A 424 1.14 -10.28 22.18
CA ILE A 424 2.36 -10.96 21.68
C ILE A 424 2.24 -12.48 21.80
N ALA A 425 1.75 -12.98 22.93
CA ALA A 425 1.53 -14.41 23.13
C ALA A 425 0.44 -14.99 22.21
N SER A 426 -0.45 -14.15 21.66
CA SER A 426 -1.47 -14.57 20.70
C SER A 426 -0.94 -14.70 19.26
N VAL A 427 0.28 -14.24 18.97
CA VAL A 427 0.89 -14.38 17.63
C VAL A 427 1.20 -15.85 17.37
N PRO A 428 0.65 -16.46 16.31
CA PRO A 428 0.98 -17.85 15.95
C PRO A 428 2.48 -18.06 15.69
N ALA A 429 2.94 -19.30 15.83
CA ALA A 429 4.34 -19.68 15.60
C ALA A 429 4.81 -19.41 14.16
N ASP A 430 3.87 -19.48 13.20
CA ASP A 430 4.03 -19.12 11.79
C ASP A 430 3.41 -17.76 11.47
N GLY A 431 3.06 -16.96 12.48
CA GLY A 431 2.31 -15.72 12.35
C GLY A 431 3.15 -14.44 12.32
N TYR A 432 2.50 -13.29 12.33
CA TYR A 432 3.14 -11.98 12.42
C TYR A 432 2.30 -11.04 13.27
N LEU A 433 2.92 -9.94 13.73
CA LEU A 433 2.21 -8.85 14.37
C LEU A 433 2.14 -7.65 13.41
N SER A 434 1.00 -6.98 13.36
CA SER A 434 0.79 -5.76 12.59
C SER A 434 0.53 -4.59 13.54
N VAL A 435 1.31 -3.52 13.40
CA VAL A 435 1.07 -2.24 14.05
C VAL A 435 0.42 -1.29 13.05
N LEU A 436 -0.87 -1.04 13.24
CA LEU A 436 -1.64 -0.08 12.46
C LEU A 436 -1.81 1.19 13.28
N THR A 437 -1.36 2.33 12.77
CA THR A 437 -1.56 3.62 13.45
C THR A 437 -2.51 4.50 12.67
N TYR A 438 -3.35 5.26 13.37
CA TYR A 438 -4.11 6.37 12.79
C TYR A 438 -3.64 7.71 13.38
N LEU A 439 -2.39 7.74 13.86
CA LEU A 439 -1.68 8.93 14.30
C LEU A 439 -0.62 9.29 13.26
N SER A 440 -0.43 10.59 13.05
CA SER A 440 0.55 11.15 12.11
C SER A 440 1.83 11.64 12.80
N GLY A 441 2.84 11.98 12.00
CA GLY A 441 4.08 12.62 12.44
C GLY A 441 4.91 11.79 13.44
N ASP A 442 5.44 12.47 14.46
CA ASP A 442 6.33 11.87 15.46
C ASP A 442 5.66 10.80 16.34
N PHE A 443 4.33 10.74 16.34
CA PHE A 443 3.54 9.79 17.14
C PHE A 443 3.08 8.57 16.34
N SER A 444 3.56 8.44 15.11
CA SER A 444 3.18 7.37 14.18
C SER A 444 3.45 5.95 14.71
N GLY A 445 4.29 5.78 15.73
CA GLY A 445 4.53 4.46 16.34
C GLY A 445 5.40 3.52 15.50
N ARG A 446 5.96 3.98 14.37
CA ARG A 446 6.88 3.20 13.51
C ARG A 446 8.03 2.58 14.31
N TYR A 447 8.55 3.31 15.30
CA TYR A 447 9.65 2.89 16.16
C TYR A 447 9.30 1.74 17.12
N LEU A 448 8.02 1.36 17.25
CA LEU A 448 7.59 0.25 18.10
C LEU A 448 7.92 -1.11 17.48
N ALA A 449 7.86 -1.21 16.14
CA ALA A 449 7.99 -2.48 15.42
C ALA A 449 9.29 -3.26 15.73
N PRO A 450 10.48 -2.63 15.80
CA PRO A 450 11.71 -3.32 16.21
C PRO A 450 11.64 -3.97 17.59
N SER A 451 11.09 -3.27 18.58
CA SER A 451 11.00 -3.77 19.96
C SER A 451 9.95 -4.85 20.09
N LEU A 452 8.80 -4.67 19.45
CA LEU A 452 7.75 -5.70 19.38
C LEU A 452 8.24 -6.95 18.66
N SER A 453 9.04 -6.82 17.61
CA SER A 453 9.59 -7.96 16.88
C SER A 453 10.55 -8.78 17.74
N ARG A 454 11.41 -8.11 18.51
CA ARG A 454 12.27 -8.78 19.50
C ARG A 454 11.45 -9.47 20.59
N ALA A 455 10.42 -8.81 21.10
CA ALA A 455 9.56 -9.35 22.16
C ALA A 455 8.77 -10.58 21.69
N ALA A 456 8.22 -10.52 20.47
CA ALA A 456 7.43 -11.59 19.89
C ALA A 456 8.28 -12.75 19.35
N GLY A 457 9.54 -12.50 19.01
CA GLY A 457 10.35 -13.46 18.24
C GLY A 457 9.76 -13.73 16.85
N ARG A 458 8.97 -12.78 16.32
CA ARG A 458 8.22 -12.87 15.06
C ARG A 458 8.35 -11.56 14.27
N PRO A 459 8.14 -11.58 12.94
CA PRO A 459 8.19 -10.36 12.15
C PRO A 459 7.03 -9.43 12.51
N VAL A 460 7.31 -8.13 12.51
CA VAL A 460 6.33 -7.08 12.80
C VAL A 460 6.26 -6.17 11.60
N VAL A 461 5.05 -6.02 11.05
CA VAL A 461 4.78 -5.03 10.01
C VAL A 461 4.19 -3.78 10.63
N TYR A 462 4.48 -2.64 10.02
CA TYR A 462 3.98 -1.34 10.43
C TYR A 462 3.35 -0.65 9.23
N GLY A 463 2.23 0.05 9.45
CA GLY A 463 1.72 0.94 8.43
C GLY A 463 0.65 1.93 8.93
N PRO A 464 0.59 3.13 8.33
CA PRO A 464 -0.40 4.14 8.68
C PRO A 464 -1.76 3.84 8.05
N GLY A 465 -2.81 4.05 8.83
CA GLY A 465 -4.20 3.99 8.40
C GLY A 465 -4.68 5.35 7.89
N PRO A 466 -5.60 5.37 6.92
CA PRO A 466 -6.33 4.24 6.35
C PRO A 466 -5.62 3.55 5.17
N ALA A 467 -4.55 4.13 4.63
CA ALA A 467 -3.98 3.68 3.36
C ALA A 467 -3.35 2.29 3.43
N TYR A 468 -2.57 2.00 4.47
CA TYR A 468 -1.93 0.70 4.64
C TYR A 468 -2.94 -0.46 4.77
N PRO A 469 -3.92 -0.45 5.69
CA PRO A 469 -4.91 -1.53 5.77
C PRO A 469 -5.82 -1.61 4.53
N HIS A 470 -5.95 -0.54 3.75
CA HIS A 470 -6.55 -0.61 2.42
C HIS A 470 -5.64 -1.39 1.45
N ALA A 471 -4.35 -1.08 1.43
CA ALA A 471 -3.34 -1.71 0.57
C ALA A 471 -3.11 -3.20 0.89
N THR A 472 -3.01 -3.56 2.17
CA THR A 472 -2.68 -4.92 2.62
C THR A 472 -3.88 -5.67 3.21
N GLY A 473 -5.07 -5.07 3.22
CA GLY A 473 -6.28 -5.66 3.78
C GLY A 473 -6.56 -7.10 3.33
N PRO A 474 -6.48 -7.44 2.02
CA PRO A 474 -6.76 -8.79 1.55
C PRO A 474 -5.91 -9.87 2.21
N ILE A 475 -4.59 -9.68 2.36
CA ILE A 475 -3.73 -10.68 3.01
C ILE A 475 -4.02 -10.81 4.51
N HIS A 476 -4.40 -9.72 5.18
CA HIS A 476 -4.78 -9.74 6.59
C HIS A 476 -6.12 -10.44 6.84
N LYS A 477 -7.08 -10.30 5.92
CA LYS A 477 -8.48 -10.67 6.11
C LYS A 477 -8.90 -11.97 5.41
N ASP A 478 -8.28 -12.30 4.29
CA ASP A 478 -8.59 -13.49 3.47
C ASP A 478 -7.36 -14.31 3.11
N GLY A 479 -6.18 -13.87 3.56
CA GLY A 479 -4.94 -14.63 3.51
C GLY A 479 -4.87 -15.70 4.59
N PRO A 480 -3.66 -16.13 5.00
CA PRO A 480 -3.46 -17.26 5.92
C PRO A 480 -4.14 -17.15 7.29
N GLY A 481 -4.53 -15.94 7.73
CA GLY A 481 -5.22 -15.75 9.00
C GLY A 481 -4.33 -15.88 10.24
N ASN A 482 -3.02 -15.74 10.08
CA ASN A 482 -2.01 -15.89 11.12
C ASN A 482 -1.46 -14.55 11.66
N GLY A 483 -2.21 -13.45 11.50
CA GLY A 483 -1.84 -12.13 12.00
C GLY A 483 -2.45 -11.81 13.37
N ALA A 484 -1.72 -11.06 14.21
CA ALA A 484 -2.24 -10.34 15.36
C ALA A 484 -2.09 -8.83 15.15
N PHE A 485 -2.98 -8.00 15.73
CA PHE A 485 -3.07 -6.59 15.36
C PHE A 485 -3.07 -5.68 16.59
N LEU A 486 -2.12 -4.75 16.61
CA LEU A 486 -2.10 -3.59 17.48
C LEU A 486 -2.59 -2.39 16.66
N VAL A 487 -3.77 -1.86 16.99
CA VAL A 487 -4.34 -0.67 16.34
C VAL A 487 -4.22 0.52 17.28
N ILE A 488 -3.51 1.55 16.86
CA ILE A 488 -3.28 2.77 17.63
C ILE A 488 -4.15 3.88 17.03
N THR A 489 -4.97 4.47 17.88
CA THR A 489 -5.79 5.65 17.57
C THR A 489 -5.49 6.71 18.64
N GLY A 490 -5.97 7.93 18.45
CA GLY A 490 -5.91 8.93 19.50
C GLY A 490 -6.70 10.16 19.15
N ASP A 491 -6.79 11.05 20.11
CA ASP A 491 -7.25 12.41 19.88
C ASP A 491 -6.25 13.16 18.99
N PRO A 492 -6.63 14.29 18.37
CA PRO A 492 -5.71 15.11 17.62
C PRO A 492 -4.48 15.52 18.44
N ALA A 493 -3.29 15.43 17.84
CA ALA A 493 -2.07 15.91 18.49
C ALA A 493 -2.14 17.43 18.71
N PRO A 494 -1.56 17.95 19.80
CA PRO A 494 -1.45 19.40 20.00
C PRO A 494 -0.78 20.06 18.80
N GLY A 495 -1.44 21.05 18.20
CA GLY A 495 -0.94 21.77 17.03
C GLY A 495 -1.36 21.22 15.66
N ASP A 496 -2.05 20.08 15.59
CA ASP A 496 -2.67 19.63 14.33
C ASP A 496 -3.92 20.48 14.03
N THR A 497 -3.70 21.57 13.28
CA THR A 497 -4.76 22.50 12.86
C THR A 497 -5.74 21.88 11.88
N LEU A 498 -5.37 20.78 11.20
CA LEU A 498 -6.18 20.13 10.20
C LEU A 498 -7.04 19.00 10.75
N ALA A 499 -6.72 18.47 11.92
CA ALA A 499 -7.52 17.43 12.57
C ALA A 499 -8.98 17.85 12.81
N ALA A 500 -9.21 19.12 13.19
CA ALA A 500 -10.54 19.71 13.35
C ALA A 500 -11.09 20.34 12.06
N HIS A 501 -10.35 20.26 10.94
CA HIS A 501 -10.76 20.89 9.70
C HIS A 501 -12.12 20.32 9.24
N PRO A 502 -13.11 21.19 8.98
CA PRO A 502 -14.43 20.74 8.55
C PRO A 502 -14.32 20.11 7.16
N VAL A 503 -15.17 19.10 6.90
CA VAL A 503 -15.37 18.60 5.54
C VAL A 503 -16.62 19.27 4.97
N PRO A 504 -16.50 20.18 3.96
CA PRO A 504 -17.64 20.94 3.47
C PRO A 504 -18.83 20.09 3.04
N GLY A 505 -20.01 20.34 3.63
CA GLY A 505 -21.23 19.58 3.36
C GLY A 505 -21.30 18.18 4.02
N ARG A 506 -20.42 17.89 4.98
CA ARG A 506 -20.47 16.68 5.81
C ARG A 506 -20.58 17.06 7.29
N PRO A 507 -21.23 16.23 8.15
CA PRO A 507 -21.40 16.53 9.57
C PRO A 507 -20.19 16.09 10.43
N TYR A 508 -18.99 16.01 9.84
CA TYR A 508 -17.77 15.53 10.49
C TYR A 508 -16.52 16.21 9.92
N GLY A 509 -15.44 16.26 10.71
CA GLY A 509 -14.10 16.67 10.29
C GLY A 509 -13.16 15.47 10.05
N LEU A 510 -11.89 15.76 9.73
CA LEU A 510 -10.90 14.73 9.36
C LEU A 510 -10.57 13.75 10.50
N ALA A 511 -10.40 14.23 11.74
CA ALA A 511 -10.12 13.34 12.88
C ALA A 511 -11.23 12.30 13.10
N LYS A 512 -12.49 12.73 12.98
CA LYS A 512 -13.64 11.82 13.09
C LYS A 512 -13.71 10.84 11.92
N LEU A 513 -13.33 11.26 10.71
CA LEU A 513 -13.20 10.36 9.56
C LEU A 513 -12.14 9.28 9.82
N GLN A 514 -10.94 9.67 10.26
CA GLN A 514 -9.84 8.73 10.57
C GLN A 514 -10.23 7.76 11.69
N LEU A 515 -10.88 8.24 12.75
CA LEU A 515 -11.36 7.35 13.82
C LEU A 515 -12.43 6.37 13.31
N ALA A 516 -13.35 6.80 12.44
CA ALA A 516 -14.33 5.90 11.83
C ALA A 516 -13.66 4.81 11.00
N ARG A 517 -12.62 5.15 10.22
CA ARG A 517 -11.81 4.17 9.47
C ARG A 517 -11.15 3.15 10.39
N ALA A 518 -10.53 3.61 11.48
CA ALA A 518 -9.91 2.73 12.45
C ALA A 518 -10.91 1.76 13.10
N LEU A 519 -12.11 2.24 13.45
CA LEU A 519 -13.16 1.41 14.03
C LEU A 519 -13.69 0.38 13.03
N GLY A 520 -13.89 0.77 11.77
CA GLY A 520 -14.29 -0.15 10.70
C GLY A 520 -13.26 -1.26 10.48
N GLU A 521 -11.97 -0.90 10.49
CA GLU A 521 -10.88 -1.87 10.36
C GLU A 521 -10.84 -2.85 11.55
N VAL A 522 -10.93 -2.34 12.79
CA VAL A 522 -10.97 -3.17 13.99
C VAL A 522 -12.14 -4.15 13.98
N ARG A 523 -13.33 -3.71 13.52
CA ARG A 523 -14.49 -4.60 13.40
C ARG A 523 -14.28 -5.68 12.34
N ALA A 524 -13.75 -5.32 11.18
CA ALA A 524 -13.48 -6.27 10.10
C ALA A 524 -12.49 -7.36 10.53
N LEU A 525 -11.45 -7.00 11.29
CA LEU A 525 -10.47 -7.95 11.85
C LEU A 525 -11.11 -8.85 12.93
N ARG A 526 -11.89 -8.28 13.85
CA ARG A 526 -12.56 -9.04 14.92
C ARG A 526 -13.64 -10.00 14.43
N GLN A 527 -14.39 -9.64 13.39
CA GLN A 527 -15.36 -10.53 12.76
C GLN A 527 -14.72 -11.81 12.21
N ARG A 528 -13.43 -11.73 11.85
CA ARG A 528 -12.59 -12.86 11.41
C ARG A 528 -11.90 -13.58 12.56
N ARG A 529 -12.19 -13.19 13.80
CA ARG A 529 -11.63 -13.75 15.04
C ARG A 529 -10.10 -13.62 15.12
N LEU A 530 -9.54 -12.61 14.46
CA LEU A 530 -8.13 -12.28 14.59
C LEU A 530 -7.89 -11.54 15.92
N PRO A 531 -6.75 -11.74 16.60
CA PRO A 531 -6.43 -11.01 17.83
C PRO A 531 -6.26 -9.51 17.56
N VAL A 532 -7.05 -8.65 18.22
CA VAL A 532 -6.97 -7.20 18.04
C VAL A 532 -7.00 -6.45 19.38
N VAL A 533 -5.90 -5.76 19.68
CA VAL A 533 -5.88 -4.70 20.70
C VAL A 533 -5.95 -3.35 20.02
N ARG A 534 -6.96 -2.55 20.37
CA ARG A 534 -7.00 -1.12 20.02
C ARG A 534 -6.60 -0.28 21.24
N LEU A 535 -5.58 0.55 21.08
CA LEU A 535 -5.19 1.57 22.05
C LEU A 535 -5.68 2.93 21.54
N HIS A 536 -6.32 3.70 22.41
CA HIS A 536 -6.72 5.07 22.10
C HIS A 536 -6.01 6.05 23.03
N LEU A 537 -5.12 6.87 22.46
CA LEU A 537 -4.33 7.87 23.20
C LEU A 537 -5.13 9.17 23.31
N ARG A 538 -5.66 9.48 24.50
CA ARG A 538 -6.35 10.76 24.76
C ARG A 538 -5.40 11.95 24.72
N ASN A 539 -4.14 11.70 25.06
CA ASN A 539 -3.02 12.61 24.85
C ASN A 539 -1.98 11.88 23.98
N PRO A 540 -1.92 12.13 22.67
CA PRO A 540 -1.01 11.42 21.76
C PRO A 540 0.47 11.54 22.14
N VAL A 541 0.87 12.67 22.73
CA VAL A 541 2.27 12.94 23.09
C VAL A 541 2.68 12.08 24.28
N GLU A 542 1.97 12.22 25.40
CA GLU A 542 2.26 11.46 26.61
C GLU A 542 1.96 9.97 26.43
N GLY A 543 0.85 9.65 25.76
CA GLY A 543 0.44 8.28 25.47
C GLY A 543 1.45 7.55 24.60
N ALA A 544 2.03 8.20 23.58
CA ALA A 544 3.08 7.59 22.77
C ALA A 544 4.34 7.30 23.60
N GLY A 545 4.73 8.24 24.48
CA GLY A 545 5.83 8.03 25.43
C GLY A 545 5.62 6.81 26.33
N ARG A 546 4.46 6.70 26.98
CA ARG A 546 4.11 5.56 27.84
C ARG A 546 4.03 4.25 27.07
N LEU A 547 3.49 4.28 25.85
CA LEU A 547 3.44 3.09 24.99
C LEU A 547 4.85 2.60 24.61
N ILE A 548 5.79 3.51 24.33
CA ILE A 548 7.21 3.14 24.11
C ILE A 548 7.77 2.43 25.33
N GLU A 549 7.54 2.97 26.52
CA GLU A 549 8.05 2.41 27.77
C GLU A 549 7.46 1.01 28.02
N ALA A 550 6.15 0.84 27.86
CA ALA A 550 5.48 -0.44 28.01
C ALA A 550 6.01 -1.49 27.00
N VAL A 551 6.16 -1.10 25.72
CA VAL A 551 6.73 -1.99 24.69
C VAL A 551 8.17 -2.38 25.02
N ARG A 552 8.99 -1.45 25.53
CA ARG A 552 10.37 -1.75 25.96
C ARG A 552 10.39 -2.69 27.17
N ALA A 553 9.50 -2.51 28.14
CA ALA A 553 9.40 -3.38 29.31
C ALA A 553 9.07 -4.82 28.90
N VAL A 554 8.08 -5.01 28.03
CA VAL A 554 7.72 -6.35 27.51
C VAL A 554 8.86 -6.94 26.67
N ALA A 555 9.55 -6.13 25.85
CA ALA A 555 10.71 -6.59 25.09
C ALA A 555 11.91 -6.97 25.98
N GLY A 556 12.11 -6.30 27.11
CA GLY A 556 13.16 -6.60 28.08
C GLY A 556 12.87 -7.82 28.96
N ALA A 557 11.60 -8.19 29.11
CA ALA A 557 11.14 -9.37 29.84
C ALA A 557 11.08 -10.66 28.99
N GLY A 558 11.22 -10.54 27.66
CA GLY A 558 11.27 -11.68 26.74
C GLY A 558 12.50 -12.57 26.97
N PRO A 559 12.49 -13.83 26.48
CA PRO A 559 13.65 -14.71 26.61
C PRO A 559 14.87 -14.03 25.99
N ARG A 560 15.95 -13.89 26.77
CA ARG A 560 17.25 -13.50 26.22
C ARG A 560 17.67 -14.56 25.20
N PRO A 561 18.23 -14.16 24.04
CA PRO A 561 18.63 -15.08 22.99
C PRO A 561 19.59 -16.16 23.48
#